data_AF-A0A535B0G3-F1
#
_entry.id   AF-A0A535B0G3-F1
#
_cell.length_a   1.000
_cell.length_b   1.000
_cell.length_c   1.000
_cell.angle_alpha   90.00
_cell.angle_beta   90.00
_cell.angle_gamma   90.00
#
_symmetry.space_group_name_H-M   'P 1'
#
loop_
_entity.id
_entity.type
_entity.pdbx_description
1 polymer ?
#
loop_
_entity_poly.entity_id
_entity_poly.type
_entity_poly.pdbx_seq_one_letter_code
_entity_poly.pdbx_strand_id
1 'polypeptide(L)' 'MKVTVDRTKCEGYAKCIQASPKVFKLDAKMIAEVIDPKGDTDEKILLAAKICPTKAISLEEEGTGKRVFPVD' A
#
# COMPACT_ATOMS: atom_id res chain seq x y z
N MET A 1 -10.36 -3.48 -3.14
CA MET A 1 -9.67 -2.35 -3.83
C MET A 1 -8.38 -2.86 -4.46
N LYS A 2 -7.91 -2.22 -5.53
CA LYS A 2 -6.59 -2.53 -6.13
C LYS A 2 -5.50 -1.76 -5.40
N VAL A 3 -4.54 -2.49 -4.84
CA VAL A 3 -3.40 -1.97 -4.08
C VAL A 3 -2.13 -2.14 -4.91
N THR A 4 -1.35 -1.06 -5.10
CA THR A 4 -0.09 -1.10 -5.85
C THR A 4 1.01 -0.40 -5.06
N VAL A 5 2.23 -0.96 -5.11
CA VAL A 5 3.44 -0.34 -4.56
C VAL A 5 4.34 0.10 -5.71
N ASP A 6 4.62 1.40 -5.79
CA ASP A 6 5.68 1.96 -6.61
C ASP A 6 7.04 1.65 -5.96
N ARG A 7 7.70 0.62 -6.47
CA ARG A 7 8.99 0.14 -5.99
C ARG A 7 10.12 1.16 -6.18
N THR A 8 9.97 2.14 -7.06
CA THR A 8 10.98 3.19 -7.29
C THR A 8 10.89 4.32 -6.26
N LYS A 9 9.76 4.44 -5.56
CA LYS A 9 9.55 5.39 -4.46
C LYS A 9 9.67 4.76 -3.08
N CYS A 10 9.66 3.44 -2.99
CA CYS A 10 9.67 2.75 -1.71
C CYS A 10 11.07 2.77 -1.09
N GLU A 11 11.21 3.43 0.06
CA GLU A 11 12.47 3.57 0.80
C GLU A 11 12.51 2.66 2.06
N GLY A 12 11.66 1.64 2.13
CA GLY A 12 11.74 0.61 3.18
C GLY A 12 11.37 1.05 4.61
N TYR A 13 10.66 2.17 4.79
CA TYR A 13 10.21 2.64 6.12
C TYR A 13 9.27 1.69 6.90
N ALA A 14 8.81 0.60 6.29
CA ALA A 14 7.97 -0.45 6.88
C ALA A 14 6.63 0.01 7.52
N LYS A 15 6.21 1.27 7.32
CA LYS A 15 4.96 1.81 7.88
C LYS A 15 3.72 1.05 7.41
N CYS A 16 3.70 0.60 6.15
CA CYS A 16 2.60 -0.19 5.62
C CYS A 16 2.42 -1.54 6.34
N ILE A 17 3.50 -2.17 6.77
CA ILE A 17 3.47 -3.43 7.55
C ILE A 17 2.98 -3.17 8.97
N GLN A 18 3.38 -2.04 9.58
CA GLN A 18 2.87 -1.65 10.89
C GLN A 18 1.34 -1.45 10.88
N ALA A 19 0.79 -0.88 9.81
CA ALA A 19 -0.65 -0.67 9.68
C ALA A 19 -1.42 -1.92 9.20
N SER A 20 -0.84 -2.69 8.29
CA SER A 20 -1.53 -3.82 7.64
C SER A 20 -0.56 -4.96 7.28
N PRO A 21 -0.09 -5.73 8.28
CA PRO A 21 0.93 -6.77 8.11
C PRO A 21 0.43 -7.98 7.31
N LYS A 22 -0.89 -8.12 7.14
CA LYS A 22 -1.49 -9.15 6.29
C LYS A 22 -1.51 -8.77 4.81
N VAL A 23 -1.34 -7.48 4.50
CA VAL A 23 -1.40 -6.95 3.12
C VAL A 23 -0.02 -6.72 2.54
N PHE A 24 0.95 -6.31 3.38
CA PHE A 24 2.30 -5.96 2.95
C PHE A 24 3.37 -6.81 3.63
N LYS A 25 4.46 -7.09 2.90
CA LYS A 25 5.75 -7.50 3.46
C LYS A 25 6.88 -6.70 2.81
N LEU A 26 8.09 -6.75 3.39
CA LEU A 26 9.29 -6.31 2.69
C LEU A 26 9.94 -7.51 2.00
N ASP A 27 10.43 -7.29 0.79
CA ASP A 27 11.29 -8.24 0.10
C ASP A 27 12.74 -8.17 0.60
N ALA A 28 13.63 -8.97 0.00
CA ALA A 28 15.05 -9.01 0.34
C ALA A 28 15.82 -7.70 0.11
N LYS A 29 15.25 -6.74 -0.63
CA LYS A 29 15.81 -5.40 -0.86
C LYS A 29 15.18 -4.33 0.03
N MET A 30 14.42 -4.74 1.05
CA MET A 30 13.65 -3.84 1.92
C MET A 30 12.58 -3.04 1.18
N ILE A 31 12.12 -3.53 0.02
CA ILE A 31 11.04 -2.90 -0.75
C ILE A 31 9.71 -3.57 -0.42
N ALA A 32 8.68 -2.77 -0.19
CA ALA A 32 7.35 -3.29 0.10
C ALA A 32 6.75 -4.02 -1.11
N GLU A 33 6.05 -5.12 -0.85
CA GLU A 33 5.26 -5.87 -1.82
C GLU A 33 3.89 -6.22 -1.22
N VAL A 34 2.88 -6.33 -2.09
CA VAL A 34 1.51 -6.71 -1.70
C VAL A 34 1.40 -8.23 -1.71
N ILE A 35 1.07 -8.84 -0.57
CA ILE A 35 0.94 -10.30 -0.42
C ILE A 35 -0.51 -10.77 -0.50
N ASP A 36 -1.42 -9.97 0.04
CA ASP A 36 -2.85 -10.21 -0.02
C ASP A 36 -3.55 -8.84 -0.03
N PRO A 37 -4.01 -8.34 -1.18
CA PRO A 37 -4.69 -7.04 -1.26
C PRO A 37 -6.03 -6.99 -0.51
N LYS A 38 -6.52 -8.14 -0.02
CA LYS A 38 -7.74 -8.28 0.79
C LYS A 38 -7.46 -8.80 2.20
N GLY A 39 -6.18 -8.80 2.62
CA GLY A 39 -5.75 -9.37 3.90
C GLY A 39 -6.16 -8.55 5.13
N ASP A 40 -6.70 -7.34 4.95
CA ASP A 40 -7.17 -6.46 6.02
C ASP A 40 -8.31 -5.56 5.52
N THR A 41 -8.88 -4.72 6.40
CA THR A 41 -9.98 -3.82 6.01
C THR A 41 -9.52 -2.69 5.10
N ASP A 42 -10.42 -2.17 4.26
CA ASP A 42 -10.15 -1.04 3.38
C ASP A 42 -9.66 0.20 4.16
N GLU A 43 -10.14 0.43 5.38
CA GLU A 43 -9.67 1.52 6.24
C GLU A 43 -8.21 1.37 6.64
N LYS A 44 -7.76 0.14 6.95
CA LYS A 44 -6.36 -0.12 7.31
C LYS A 44 -5.44 -0.08 6.10
N ILE A 45 -5.91 -0.54 4.95
CA ILE A 45 -5.17 -0.42 3.68
C ILE A 45 -5.03 1.07 3.31
N LEU A 46 -6.09 1.87 3.46
CA LEU A 46 -6.05 3.31 3.28
C LEU A 46 -5.10 3.99 4.26
N LEU A 47 -5.12 3.58 5.54
CA LEU A 47 -4.18 4.08 6.55
C LEU A 47 -2.74 3.77 6.14
N ALA A 48 -2.44 2.52 5.75
CA ALA A 48 -1.13 2.10 5.30
C ALA A 48 -0.60 2.95 4.13
N ALA A 49 -1.47 3.29 3.17
CA ALA A 49 -1.13 4.17 2.07
C ALA A 49 -0.85 5.61 2.53
N LYS A 50 -1.70 6.16 3.41
CA LYS A 50 -1.57 7.53 3.95
C LYS A 50 -0.31 7.75 4.79
N ILE A 51 0.11 6.74 5.55
CA ILE A 51 1.29 6.85 6.43
C ILE A 51 2.61 6.49 5.73
N CYS A 52 2.57 6.14 4.44
CA CYS A 52 3.77 5.90 3.65
C CYS A 52 4.53 7.22 3.43
N PRO A 53 5.74 7.40 3.98
CA PRO A 53 6.43 8.70 3.92
C PRO A 53 6.73 9.19 2.50
N THR A 54 6.94 8.25 1.57
CA THR A 54 7.29 8.55 0.17
C THR A 54 6.09 8.44 -0.78
N LYS A 55 4.88 8.22 -0.25
CA LYS A 55 3.65 8.01 -1.04
C LYS A 55 3.82 6.94 -2.13
N ALA A 56 4.54 5.86 -1.79
CA ALA A 56 4.80 4.75 -2.71
C ALA A 56 3.59 3.83 -2.91
N ILE A 57 2.52 3.97 -2.11
CA ILE A 57 1.35 3.09 -2.18
C ILE A 57 0.20 3.85 -2.84
N SER A 58 -0.39 3.24 -3.87
CA SER A 58 -1.56 3.78 -4.54
C SER A 58 -2.74 2.82 -4.46
N LEU A 59 -3.93 3.37 -4.29
CA LEU A 59 -5.19 2.65 -4.16
C LEU A 59 -6.15 3.06 -5.27
N GLU A 60 -6.80 2.07 -5.88
CA GLU A 60 -7.81 2.25 -6.93
C GLU A 60 -9.07 1.44 -6.58
N GLU A 61 -10.25 1.98 -6.88
CA GLU A 61 -11.53 1.29 -6.74
C GLU A 61 -11.62 0.14 -7.77
N GLU A 62 -12.04 -1.05 -7.32
CA GLU A 62 -12.28 -2.18 -8.21
C GLU A 62 -13.49 -1.91 -9.10
N GLY A 63 -13.38 -2.19 -10.40
CA GLY A 63 -14.45 -1.99 -11.37
C GLY A 63 -14.44 -0.63 -12.06
N THR A 64 -14.19 0.47 -11.34
CA THR A 64 -14.12 1.81 -11.94
C THR A 64 -12.69 2.24 -12.28
N GLY A 65 -11.69 1.68 -11.58
CA GLY A 65 -10.30 2.13 -11.68
C GLY A 65 -10.05 3.53 -11.11
N LYS A 66 -11.07 4.13 -10.45
CA LYS A 66 -10.95 5.47 -9.88
C LYS A 66 -9.89 5.46 -8.78
N ARG A 67 -8.98 6.44 -8.83
CA ARG A 67 -7.94 6.64 -7.81
C ARG A 67 -8.59 7.00 -6.47
N VAL A 68 -8.31 6.20 -5.44
CA VAL A 68 -8.72 6.42 -4.04
C VAL A 68 -7.63 7.11 -3.25
N PHE A 69 -6.35 6.79 -3.53
CA PHE A 69 -5.20 7.46 -2.92
C PHE A 69 -3.95 7.32 -3.81
N PRO A 70 -3.09 8.36 -3.90
CA PRO A 70 -3.37 9.73 -3.49
C PRO A 70 -4.49 10.34 -4.34
N VAL A 71 -5.30 11.23 -3.77
CA VAL A 71 -6.22 12.08 -4.54
C VAL A 71 -5.51 13.41 -4.83
N ASP A 72 -5.68 13.92 -6.05
CA ASP A 72 -5.26 15.27 -6.42
C ASP A 72 -6.18 16.32 -5.78
#